data_AF-A0A9E4E4W7-F1
#
_entry.id   AF-A0A9E4E4W7-F1
#
_cell.length_a   1.000
_cell.length_b   1.000
_cell.length_c   1.000
_cell.angle_alpha   90.00
_cell.angle_beta   90.00
_cell.angle_gamma   90.00
#
_symmetry.space_group_name_H-M   'P 1'
#
loop_
_entity.id
_entity.type
_entity.pdbx_description
1 polymer ?
#
loop_
_entity_poly.entity_id
_entity_poly.type
_entity_poly.pdbx_seq_one_letter_code
_entity_poly.pdbx_strand_id
1 'polypeptide(L)'
;MKHRHIYITVFILLGFGAFFIMFRSNDPSNDHANSTDVINQQDHLSFEEKGALHPLANAEKRVATEKQSVSSWDEWLDKTTEISLGRLVEWGELKTSSEIEAQRKKNRTALEKGIAEYRKTHPPPKDLAEQLPMFHSDGLGPPRYKGPQSSEALISEFDAKYLEKHPESTEWDQHFPKEAFLQKILDKGVHFNDYSDYTDFLGLREQLMKFKDAPAAWRSGDLNIPITTNFEEFVDGFIDRKIWELDTIKEVSNENPDASVVSVFFPPSHPNKYLPVVGKMTYVRQKPSGAMMTWGAMLTSEQRHNLLYKAIEPEGTEIVFIDSDYNILSEKPKPFDRDKWREENSYDIVPEGLRAPNGTIVTPERYEEIKGAPMSAEIREQYDEYVSTESPIDPDAALREAAREAASAAQEAAKAEFEKFQNNMRNLAEFATMSDAEIEKALERQFRRQFLPEHPVEQFTPERLEEALGTLFQHGFEEGFRRVRRDSPALAEQLERHFGQGQKPPPDMQKKPQRPAPPKPPEATPPETEAP
;
A
#
# COMPACT_ATOMS: atom_id res chain seq x y z
N MET A 1 -10.42 16.85 57.45
CA MET A 1 -11.09 15.93 56.50
C MET A 1 -10.61 16.34 55.12
N LYS A 2 -9.52 15.80 54.57
CA LYS A 2 -9.21 14.44 54.08
C LYS A 2 -10.06 13.99 52.87
N HIS A 3 -9.33 13.85 51.75
CA HIS A 3 -9.52 12.98 50.57
C HIS A 3 -10.63 13.28 49.55
N ARG A 4 -10.23 13.74 48.35
CA ARG A 4 -10.80 13.32 47.05
C ARG A 4 -10.00 13.79 45.80
N HIS A 5 -8.69 13.54 45.78
CA HIS A 5 -7.84 13.74 44.57
C HIS A 5 -6.96 12.53 44.23
N ILE A 6 -7.42 11.31 44.48
CA ILE A 6 -6.69 10.08 44.09
C ILE A 6 -7.71 9.10 43.53
N TYR A 7 -8.05 9.19 42.25
CA TYR A 7 -8.64 8.05 41.52
C TYR A 7 -8.43 8.10 39.99
N ILE A 8 -7.88 9.18 39.42
CA ILE A 8 -7.65 9.28 37.96
C ILE A 8 -6.19 8.99 37.56
N THR A 9 -5.23 9.05 38.49
CA THR A 9 -3.81 8.81 38.19
C THR A 9 -3.39 7.33 38.29
N VAL A 10 -4.19 6.47 38.94
CA VAL A 10 -3.82 5.05 39.16
C VAL A 10 -4.23 4.13 37.98
N PHE A 11 -5.18 4.55 37.14
CA PHE A 11 -5.64 3.70 36.02
C PHE A 11 -4.77 3.80 34.75
N ILE A 12 -4.00 4.89 34.60
CA ILE A 12 -3.13 5.10 33.43
C ILE A 12 -1.74 4.47 33.62
N LEU A 13 -1.30 4.26 34.88
CA LEU A 13 0.01 3.65 35.18
C LEU A 13 0.00 2.12 35.27
N LEU A 14 -1.17 1.47 35.39
CA LEU A 14 -1.28 0.00 35.48
C LEU A 14 -1.45 -0.69 34.11
N GLY A 15 -1.69 0.05 33.03
CA GLY A 15 -1.82 -0.50 31.68
C GLY A 15 -0.49 -0.70 30.93
N PHE A 16 0.59 -0.02 31.35
CA PHE A 16 1.88 -0.05 30.65
C PHE A 16 2.99 -0.84 31.40
N GLY A 17 2.77 -1.19 32.67
CA GLY A 17 3.78 -1.86 33.52
C GLY A 17 3.80 -3.39 33.45
N ALA A 18 2.83 -4.03 32.79
CA ALA A 18 2.66 -5.49 32.81
C ALA A 18 3.30 -6.23 31.61
N PHE A 19 3.95 -5.52 30.67
CA PHE A 19 4.58 -6.15 29.51
C PHE A 19 6.12 -6.24 29.60
N PHE A 20 6.75 -5.60 30.59
CA PHE A 20 8.22 -5.52 30.71
C PHE A 20 8.84 -6.43 31.80
N ILE A 21 8.03 -7.24 32.49
CA ILE A 21 8.49 -8.12 33.57
C ILE A 21 7.99 -9.55 33.29
N MET A 22 8.52 -10.22 32.27
CA MET A 22 8.43 -11.69 32.15
C MET A 22 9.44 -12.35 31.18
N PHE A 23 10.66 -11.82 31.01
CA PHE A 23 11.78 -12.61 30.43
C PHE A 23 13.13 -12.19 31.01
N ARG A 24 13.30 -12.40 32.32
CA ARG A 24 14.62 -12.35 32.96
C ARG A 24 14.74 -13.46 34.00
N SER A 25 14.92 -14.68 33.52
CA SER A 25 15.47 -15.77 34.33
C SER A 25 16.96 -15.87 34.05
N ASN A 26 17.75 -15.61 35.08
CA ASN A 26 19.18 -15.85 35.16
C ASN A 26 19.52 -17.30 34.83
N ASP A 27 20.57 -17.51 34.03
CA ASP A 27 21.43 -18.68 34.16
C ASP A 27 22.89 -18.20 34.24
N PRO A 28 23.61 -18.43 35.36
CA PRO A 28 25.00 -18.04 35.51
C PRO A 28 25.91 -19.27 35.35
N SER A 29 26.44 -19.52 34.15
CA SER A 29 27.76 -20.17 33.98
C SER A 29 28.17 -20.24 32.50
N ASN A 30 29.14 -19.42 32.10
CA ASN A 30 30.29 -19.91 31.36
C ASN A 30 31.34 -18.79 31.23
N ASP A 31 32.34 -18.88 32.12
CA ASP A 31 33.62 -18.22 31.95
C ASP A 31 34.37 -18.90 30.80
N HIS A 32 34.37 -18.29 29.62
CA HIS A 32 35.50 -18.41 28.70
C HIS A 32 35.75 -17.08 28.02
N ALA A 33 36.67 -16.32 28.64
CA ALA A 33 37.33 -15.19 28.03
C ALA A 33 38.10 -15.64 26.77
N ASN A 34 37.69 -15.15 25.60
CA ASN A 34 38.53 -15.12 24.41
C ASN A 34 38.94 -13.68 24.13
N SER A 35 40.24 -13.43 24.24
CA SER A 35 40.90 -12.13 24.14
C SER A 35 41.14 -11.69 22.70
N THR A 36 40.09 -11.55 21.89
CA THR A 36 40.17 -11.03 20.52
C THR A 36 39.35 -9.75 20.27
N ASP A 37 38.62 -9.23 21.25
CA ASP A 37 37.73 -8.06 21.09
C ASP A 37 38.40 -6.68 21.21
N VAL A 38 39.74 -6.60 21.22
CA VAL A 38 40.44 -5.32 21.51
C VAL A 38 40.88 -4.56 20.25
N ILE A 39 40.61 -5.06 19.03
CA ILE A 39 41.19 -4.46 17.81
C ILE A 39 40.17 -3.72 16.90
N ASN A 40 38.85 -3.79 17.13
CA ASN A 40 37.85 -3.05 16.32
C ASN A 40 36.91 -2.10 17.10
N GLN A 41 37.35 -1.55 18.25
CA GLN A 41 36.69 -0.39 18.87
C GLN A 41 37.09 0.94 18.22
N GLN A 42 37.07 1.03 16.88
CA GLN A 42 37.37 2.27 16.19
C GLN A 42 36.17 3.23 16.21
N ASP A 43 36.27 4.26 17.05
CA ASP A 43 35.72 5.61 16.86
C ASP A 43 34.27 5.75 16.39
N HIS A 44 33.34 4.98 16.98
CA HIS A 44 31.91 5.23 16.82
C HIS A 44 31.40 6.04 18.01
N LEU A 45 30.96 7.28 17.74
CA LEU A 45 30.23 8.09 18.72
C LEU A 45 28.97 7.33 19.15
N SER A 46 28.72 7.25 20.46
CA SER A 46 27.46 6.76 21.01
C SER A 46 26.28 7.61 20.54
N PHE A 47 25.06 7.09 20.65
CA PHE A 47 23.85 7.84 20.32
C PHE A 47 23.74 9.18 21.08
N GLU A 48 24.14 9.19 22.35
CA GLU A 48 24.18 10.38 23.19
C GLU A 48 25.23 11.38 22.70
N GLU A 49 26.42 10.92 22.35
CA GLU A 49 27.48 11.75 21.79
C GLU A 49 27.11 12.32 20.42
N LYS A 50 26.48 11.53 19.55
CA LYS A 50 25.93 11.98 18.25
C LYS A 50 24.89 13.09 18.47
N GLY A 51 23.97 12.90 19.41
CA GLY A 51 22.94 13.89 19.75
C GLY A 51 23.51 15.17 20.40
N ALA A 52 24.58 15.04 21.18
CA ALA A 52 25.32 16.17 21.76
C ALA A 52 26.09 16.94 20.70
N LEU A 53 26.64 16.24 19.70
CA LEU A 53 27.37 16.83 18.60
C LEU A 53 26.45 17.57 17.61
N HIS A 54 25.27 16.99 17.32
CA HIS A 54 24.25 17.67 16.51
C HIS A 54 22.83 17.23 16.92
N PRO A 55 21.91 18.17 17.25
CA PRO A 55 20.59 17.82 17.78
C PRO A 55 19.71 17.05 16.77
N LEU A 56 19.93 17.22 15.47
CA LEU A 56 19.23 16.48 14.40
C LEU A 56 19.90 15.14 14.01
N ALA A 57 20.95 14.72 14.72
CA ALA A 57 21.46 13.36 14.61
C ALA A 57 20.51 12.33 15.23
N ASN A 58 19.55 12.80 16.05
CA ASN A 58 18.41 12.01 16.49
C ASN A 58 17.32 12.01 15.40
N ALA A 59 16.93 10.82 14.93
CA ALA A 59 15.95 10.64 13.86
C ALA A 59 14.57 11.25 14.17
N GLU A 60 14.07 11.15 15.41
CA GLU A 60 12.77 11.72 15.80
C GLU A 60 12.79 13.24 15.71
N LYS A 61 13.85 13.88 16.24
CA LYS A 61 14.02 15.33 16.16
C LYS A 61 14.15 15.79 14.71
N ARG A 62 14.86 15.03 13.88
CA ARG A 62 14.97 15.31 12.44
C ARG A 62 13.62 15.24 11.73
N VAL A 63 12.82 14.19 11.95
CA VAL A 63 11.48 14.07 11.35
C VAL A 63 10.56 15.20 11.81
N ALA A 64 10.62 15.57 13.10
CA ALA A 64 9.85 16.70 13.61
C ALA A 64 10.27 18.03 12.94
N THR A 65 11.57 18.25 12.77
CA THR A 65 12.10 19.40 12.04
C THR A 65 11.69 19.35 10.57
N GLU A 66 11.84 18.23 9.86
CA GLU A 66 11.45 18.06 8.46
C GLU A 66 10.00 18.53 8.20
N LYS A 67 9.07 18.25 9.13
CA LYS A 67 7.65 18.66 9.04
C LYS A 67 7.35 20.15 9.29
N GLN A 68 8.29 20.93 9.82
CA GLN A 68 8.06 22.36 10.07
C GLN A 68 7.96 23.14 8.75
N SER A 69 6.89 23.90 8.55
CA SER A 69 6.80 24.84 7.42
C SER A 69 7.90 25.88 7.50
N VAL A 70 8.47 26.25 6.36
CA VAL A 70 9.45 27.34 6.25
C VAL A 70 8.84 28.50 5.47
N SER A 71 9.14 29.72 5.90
CA SER A 71 8.55 30.95 5.35
C SER A 71 9.40 31.61 4.27
N SER A 72 10.67 31.19 4.13
CA SER A 72 11.61 31.76 3.18
C SER A 72 12.61 30.73 2.64
N TRP A 73 13.27 31.08 1.53
CA TRP A 73 14.36 30.28 0.95
C TRP A 73 15.57 30.18 1.87
N ASP A 74 15.91 31.23 2.60
CA ASP A 74 17.05 31.23 3.52
C ASP A 74 16.77 30.32 4.73
N GLU A 75 15.54 30.38 5.26
CA GLU A 75 15.09 29.47 6.32
C GLU A 75 15.08 28.00 5.83
N TRP A 76 14.63 27.76 4.60
CA TRP A 76 14.69 26.43 3.99
C TRP A 76 16.14 25.94 3.82
N LEU A 77 17.03 26.81 3.33
CA LEU A 77 18.44 26.52 3.11
C LEU A 77 19.13 26.14 4.43
N ASP A 78 18.92 26.93 5.47
CA ASP A 78 19.45 26.69 6.80
C ASP A 78 18.93 25.36 7.35
N LYS A 79 17.61 25.16 7.30
CA LYS A 79 16.97 23.94 7.77
C LYS A 79 17.47 22.70 7.03
N THR A 80 17.57 22.74 5.70
CA THR A 80 18.04 21.63 4.87
C THR A 80 19.51 21.33 5.13
N THR A 81 20.31 22.38 5.34
CA THR A 81 21.72 22.25 5.73
C THR A 81 21.84 21.52 7.07
N GLU A 82 21.09 21.93 8.10
CA GLU A 82 21.14 21.27 9.41
C GLU A 82 20.58 19.84 9.37
N ILE A 83 19.54 19.55 8.59
CA ILE A 83 19.03 18.18 8.39
C ILE A 83 20.12 17.29 7.76
N SER A 84 20.80 17.80 6.72
CA SER A 84 21.90 17.09 6.08
C SER A 84 23.05 16.83 7.04
N LEU A 85 23.47 17.83 7.84
CA LEU A 85 24.50 17.67 8.87
C LEU A 85 24.10 16.66 9.94
N GLY A 86 22.84 16.69 10.38
CA GLY A 86 22.29 15.71 11.31
C GLY A 86 22.43 14.28 10.81
N ARG A 87 22.15 14.02 9.53
CA ARG A 87 22.34 12.70 8.91
C ARG A 87 23.82 12.29 8.85
N LEU A 88 24.71 13.21 8.48
CA LEU A 88 26.16 12.92 8.42
C LEU A 88 26.74 12.59 9.80
N VAL A 89 26.29 13.28 10.86
CA VAL A 89 26.66 12.96 12.25
C VAL A 89 26.07 11.62 12.68
N GLU A 90 24.80 11.36 12.38
CA GLU A 90 24.15 10.08 12.65
C GLU A 90 24.91 8.91 12.00
N TRP A 91 25.39 9.11 10.78
CA TRP A 91 26.20 8.15 10.03
C TRP A 91 27.66 8.06 10.49
N GLY A 92 28.09 8.90 11.44
CA GLY A 92 29.45 8.92 11.97
C GLY A 92 30.48 9.53 11.03
N GLU A 93 30.04 10.24 9.98
CA GLU A 93 30.91 10.91 9.01
C GLU A 93 31.49 12.23 9.53
N LEU A 94 30.80 12.86 10.48
CA LEU A 94 31.26 14.05 11.18
C LEU A 94 31.38 13.71 12.66
N LYS A 95 32.60 13.77 13.19
CA LYS A 95 32.92 13.35 14.56
C LYS A 95 33.22 14.53 15.49
N THR A 96 33.44 15.71 14.92
CA THR A 96 33.82 16.91 15.66
C THR A 96 33.02 18.14 15.24
N SER A 97 32.88 19.12 16.14
CA SER A 97 32.19 20.38 15.82
C SER A 97 32.88 21.16 14.70
N SER A 98 34.22 21.05 14.59
CA SER A 98 35.00 21.69 13.52
C SER A 98 34.65 21.11 12.14
N GLU A 99 34.49 19.78 12.04
CA GLU A 99 34.05 19.12 10.81
C GLU A 99 32.62 19.53 10.45
N ILE A 100 31.73 19.66 11.44
CA ILE A 100 30.36 20.14 11.23
C ILE A 100 30.35 21.56 10.68
N GLU A 101 31.12 22.50 11.24
CA GLU A 101 31.18 23.87 10.73
C GLU A 101 31.73 23.93 9.29
N ALA A 102 32.78 23.16 9.01
CA ALA A 102 33.35 23.07 7.66
C ALA A 102 32.33 22.50 6.66
N GLN A 103 31.64 21.43 7.04
CA GLN A 103 30.63 20.79 6.21
C GLN A 103 29.37 21.65 6.07
N ARG A 104 28.97 22.40 7.10
CA ARG A 104 27.86 23.37 7.06
C ARG A 104 28.09 24.39 5.97
N LYS A 105 29.28 25.01 5.96
CA LYS A 105 29.66 25.97 4.93
C LYS A 105 29.62 25.35 3.53
N LYS A 106 30.17 24.14 3.38
CA LYS A 106 30.18 23.40 2.11
C LYS A 106 28.75 23.10 1.61
N ASN A 107 27.90 22.53 2.46
CA ASN A 107 26.52 22.19 2.15
C ASN A 107 25.71 23.43 1.78
N ARG A 108 25.82 24.50 2.59
CA ARG A 108 25.13 25.76 2.34
C ARG A 108 25.52 26.35 0.99
N THR A 109 26.80 26.47 0.69
CA THR A 109 27.28 26.99 -0.61
C THR A 109 26.80 26.13 -1.79
N ALA A 110 26.79 24.80 -1.65
CA ALA A 110 26.28 23.90 -2.68
C ALA A 110 24.78 24.11 -2.93
N LEU A 111 23.98 24.19 -1.86
CA LEU A 111 22.54 24.42 -1.94
C LEU A 111 22.22 25.83 -2.47
N GLU A 112 22.94 26.88 -2.06
CA GLU A 112 22.80 28.23 -2.60
C GLU A 112 23.01 28.26 -4.11
N LYS A 113 24.04 27.55 -4.61
CA LYS A 113 24.30 27.39 -6.04
C LYS A 113 23.16 26.64 -6.73
N GLY A 114 22.66 25.56 -6.14
CA GLY A 114 21.53 24.79 -6.65
C GLY A 114 20.24 25.62 -6.75
N ILE A 115 19.91 26.38 -5.70
CA ILE A 115 18.76 27.31 -5.69
C ILE A 115 18.92 28.38 -6.76
N ALA A 116 20.12 28.96 -6.90
CA ALA A 116 20.38 29.99 -7.91
C ALA A 116 20.17 29.46 -9.33
N GLU A 117 20.55 28.22 -9.61
CA GLU A 117 20.29 27.56 -10.90
C GLU A 117 18.80 27.25 -11.10
N TYR A 118 18.15 26.67 -10.09
CA TYR A 118 16.72 26.34 -10.13
C TYR A 118 15.84 27.57 -10.42
N ARG A 119 16.17 28.72 -9.80
CA ARG A 119 15.47 29.99 -10.02
C ARG A 119 15.55 30.52 -11.45
N LYS A 120 16.51 30.08 -12.27
CA LYS A 120 16.59 30.49 -13.67
C LYS A 120 15.49 29.88 -14.53
N THR A 121 15.02 28.68 -14.16
CA THR A 121 14.11 27.87 -14.97
C THR A 121 12.75 27.66 -14.31
N HIS A 122 12.62 27.90 -13.00
CA HIS A 122 11.40 27.66 -12.25
C HIS A 122 11.00 28.90 -11.42
N PRO A 123 9.72 29.32 -11.46
CA PRO A 123 9.23 30.30 -10.51
C PRO A 123 9.31 29.73 -9.08
N PRO A 124 9.46 30.58 -8.05
CA PRO A 124 9.45 30.12 -6.67
C PRO A 124 8.15 29.36 -6.39
N PRO A 125 8.21 28.17 -5.78
CA PRO A 125 7.01 27.40 -5.46
C PRO A 125 6.11 28.23 -4.53
N LYS A 126 4.80 28.17 -4.76
CA LYS A 126 3.82 28.88 -3.91
C LYS A 126 3.80 28.36 -2.48
N ASP A 127 4.22 27.11 -2.29
CA ASP A 127 4.45 26.48 -1.00
C ASP A 127 5.83 25.81 -1.00
N LEU A 128 6.77 26.38 -0.23
CA LEU A 128 8.12 25.84 -0.06
C LEU A 128 8.13 24.53 0.74
N ALA A 129 7.07 24.22 1.49
CA ALA A 129 7.00 23.02 2.32
C ALA A 129 6.66 21.75 1.54
N GLU A 130 5.94 21.86 0.40
CA GLU A 130 5.38 20.68 -0.29
C GLU A 130 6.09 20.30 -1.60
N GLN A 131 6.86 21.20 -2.22
CA GLN A 131 7.29 21.02 -3.63
C GLN A 131 8.76 21.31 -3.90
N LEU A 132 9.63 21.27 -2.89
CA LEU A 132 11.04 21.45 -3.18
C LEU A 132 11.63 20.17 -3.77
N PRO A 133 12.38 20.27 -4.88
CA PRO A 133 13.10 19.12 -5.41
C PRO A 133 13.96 18.58 -4.27
N MET A 134 13.92 17.27 -4.05
CA MET A 134 15.01 16.63 -3.33
C MET A 134 16.25 17.00 -4.12
N PHE A 135 17.03 17.97 -3.64
CA PHE A 135 18.36 18.20 -4.15
C PHE A 135 19.11 16.93 -3.77
N HIS A 136 19.12 15.97 -4.69
CA HIS A 136 20.17 14.98 -4.74
C HIS A 136 21.43 15.82 -4.71
N SER A 137 22.15 15.69 -3.61
CA SER A 137 23.38 16.41 -3.41
C SER A 137 24.36 15.73 -4.33
N ASP A 138 24.34 16.12 -5.60
CA ASP A 138 25.23 15.58 -6.61
C ASP A 138 26.66 15.93 -6.15
N GLY A 139 27.31 14.95 -5.51
CA GLY A 139 28.61 15.09 -4.84
C GLY A 139 28.64 14.90 -3.31
N LEU A 140 27.53 14.64 -2.63
CA LEU A 140 27.48 14.16 -1.23
C LEU A 140 26.84 12.76 -1.11
N GLY A 141 26.89 11.96 -2.18
CA GLY A 141 26.60 10.54 -2.05
C GLY A 141 27.48 9.91 -0.96
N PRO A 142 27.06 8.80 -0.35
CA PRO A 142 27.84 8.12 0.66
C PRO A 142 29.28 7.92 0.16
N PRO A 143 30.29 8.04 1.03
CA PRO A 143 31.67 7.87 0.63
C PRO A 143 31.85 6.54 -0.09
N ARG A 144 32.44 6.58 -1.29
CA ARG A 144 32.72 5.37 -2.05
C ARG A 144 33.75 4.52 -1.32
N TYR A 145 33.42 3.27 -1.09
CA TYR A 145 34.32 2.22 -0.64
C TYR A 145 35.46 2.04 -1.64
N LYS A 146 36.69 2.06 -1.13
CA LYS A 146 37.92 1.86 -1.91
C LYS A 146 38.76 0.71 -1.36
N GLY A 147 38.23 -0.04 -0.40
CA GLY A 147 38.91 -1.18 0.20
C GLY A 147 38.89 -2.43 -0.70
N PRO A 148 39.51 -3.52 -0.23
CA PRO A 148 39.49 -4.80 -0.93
C PRO A 148 38.06 -5.33 -1.15
N GLN A 149 37.79 -5.89 -2.32
CA GLN A 149 36.52 -6.54 -2.65
C GLN A 149 36.53 -8.00 -2.18
N SER A 150 36.57 -8.18 -0.86
CA SER A 150 36.52 -9.48 -0.16
C SER A 150 35.45 -9.43 0.91
N SER A 151 34.78 -10.57 1.18
CA SER A 151 33.73 -10.67 2.20
C SER A 151 34.16 -10.11 3.55
N GLU A 152 35.37 -10.43 4.00
CA GLU A 152 35.93 -10.06 5.30
C GLU A 152 36.15 -8.54 5.40
N ALA A 153 36.64 -7.93 4.33
CA ALA A 153 36.85 -6.48 4.28
C ALA A 153 35.53 -5.72 4.24
N LEU A 154 34.52 -6.23 3.53
CA LEU A 154 33.18 -5.63 3.48
C LEU A 154 32.47 -5.76 4.83
N ILE A 155 32.55 -6.92 5.49
CA ILE A 155 32.01 -7.14 6.83
C ILE A 155 32.70 -6.19 7.83
N SER A 156 34.03 -6.12 7.80
CA SER A 156 34.77 -5.24 8.71
C SER A 156 34.41 -3.76 8.54
N GLU A 157 34.11 -3.33 7.32
CA GLU A 157 33.76 -1.93 7.03
C GLU A 157 32.31 -1.61 7.41
N PHE A 158 31.37 -2.49 7.08
CA PHE A 158 29.94 -2.13 7.05
C PHE A 158 29.07 -2.86 8.09
N ASP A 159 29.50 -3.99 8.63
CA ASP A 159 28.61 -4.90 9.37
C ASP A 159 28.14 -4.32 10.70
N ALA A 160 28.96 -3.53 11.40
CA ALA A 160 28.56 -2.87 12.63
C ALA A 160 27.33 -1.96 12.42
N LYS A 161 27.36 -1.13 11.38
CA LYS A 161 26.25 -0.24 10.99
C LYS A 161 25.05 -1.03 10.47
N TYR A 162 25.30 -2.12 9.77
CA TYR A 162 24.24 -3.00 9.27
C TYR A 162 23.48 -3.68 10.41
N LEU A 163 24.18 -4.25 11.39
CA LEU A 163 23.60 -4.91 12.56
C LEU A 163 22.88 -3.94 13.51
N GLU A 164 23.30 -2.67 13.56
CA GLU A 164 22.56 -1.62 14.29
C GLU A 164 21.14 -1.44 13.72
N LYS A 165 20.98 -1.56 12.39
CA LYS A 165 19.70 -1.40 11.69
C LYS A 165 18.92 -2.70 11.51
N HIS A 166 19.63 -3.81 11.43
CA HIS A 166 19.09 -5.15 11.12
C HIS A 166 19.61 -6.19 12.13
N PRO A 167 19.30 -6.05 13.44
CA PRO A 167 19.74 -7.01 14.45
C PRO A 167 19.26 -8.45 14.16
N GLU A 168 18.10 -8.59 13.51
CA GLU A 168 17.53 -9.86 13.05
C GLU A 168 18.40 -10.59 12.02
N SER A 169 19.35 -9.89 11.37
CA SER A 169 20.28 -10.52 10.43
C SER A 169 21.12 -11.63 11.05
N THR A 170 21.29 -11.62 12.37
CA THR A 170 22.02 -12.68 13.08
C THR A 170 21.28 -14.02 13.02
N GLU A 171 19.95 -14.02 12.92
CA GLU A 171 19.17 -15.24 12.71
C GLU A 171 19.35 -15.78 11.29
N TRP A 172 19.47 -14.88 10.32
CA TRP A 172 19.67 -15.26 8.91
C TRP A 172 21.02 -15.94 8.68
N ASP A 173 22.04 -15.62 9.48
CA ASP A 173 23.38 -16.22 9.39
C ASP A 173 23.37 -17.74 9.63
N GLN A 174 22.36 -18.28 10.31
CA GLN A 174 22.20 -19.73 10.51
C GLN A 174 21.88 -20.47 9.21
N HIS A 175 21.30 -19.77 8.23
CA HIS A 175 20.88 -20.34 6.96
C HIS A 175 21.69 -19.81 5.78
N PHE A 176 22.08 -18.54 5.85
CA PHE A 176 22.87 -17.82 4.86
C PHE A 176 23.97 -17.03 5.57
N PRO A 177 25.07 -17.70 5.98
CA PRO A 177 26.18 -17.03 6.67
C PRO A 177 26.68 -15.84 5.85
N LYS A 178 26.76 -14.65 6.47
CA LYS A 178 27.18 -13.39 5.82
C LYS A 178 28.39 -13.53 4.91
N GLU A 179 29.48 -14.11 5.43
CA GLU A 179 30.75 -14.25 4.72
C GLU A 179 30.59 -15.08 3.44
N ALA A 180 30.02 -16.28 3.55
CA ALA A 180 29.78 -17.16 2.41
C ALA A 180 28.80 -16.55 1.39
N PHE A 181 27.78 -15.82 1.87
CA PHE A 181 26.79 -15.17 1.01
C PHE A 181 27.40 -14.00 0.23
N LEU A 182 28.18 -13.14 0.89
CA LEU A 182 28.93 -12.06 0.26
C LEU A 182 29.95 -12.59 -0.73
N GLN A 183 30.70 -13.63 -0.37
CA GLN A 183 31.66 -14.24 -1.28
C GLN A 183 30.96 -14.75 -2.55
N LYS A 184 29.80 -15.41 -2.42
CA LYS A 184 29.00 -15.83 -3.58
C LYS A 184 28.58 -14.66 -4.48
N ILE A 185 28.26 -13.51 -3.92
CA ILE A 185 27.92 -12.30 -4.70
C ILE A 185 29.16 -11.72 -5.39
N LEU A 186 30.30 -11.67 -4.70
CA LEU A 186 31.58 -11.23 -5.26
C LEU A 186 32.07 -12.14 -6.40
N ASP A 187 31.89 -13.46 -6.25
CA ASP A 187 32.25 -14.46 -7.27
C ASP A 187 31.44 -14.28 -8.57
N LYS A 188 30.26 -13.66 -8.47
CA LYS A 188 29.42 -13.29 -9.63
C LYS A 188 29.84 -11.95 -10.27
N GLY A 189 30.93 -11.34 -9.80
CA GLY A 189 31.52 -10.13 -10.38
C GLY A 189 30.93 -8.82 -9.86
N VAL A 190 30.09 -8.87 -8.83
CA VAL A 190 29.51 -7.66 -8.21
C VAL A 190 30.60 -6.85 -7.52
N HIS A 191 30.58 -5.54 -7.74
CA HIS A 191 31.46 -4.59 -7.09
C HIS A 191 30.68 -3.72 -6.10
N PHE A 192 31.10 -3.72 -4.83
CA PHE A 192 30.49 -2.93 -3.78
C PHE A 192 31.14 -1.56 -3.72
N ASN A 193 30.36 -0.53 -4.04
CA ASN A 193 30.83 0.85 -4.08
C ASN A 193 30.61 1.59 -2.77
N ASP A 194 29.66 1.16 -1.94
CA ASP A 194 29.31 1.84 -0.68
C ASP A 194 28.46 0.94 0.24
N TYR A 195 28.01 1.51 1.36
CA TYR A 195 27.14 0.87 2.33
C TYR A 195 25.74 0.51 1.76
N SER A 196 25.25 1.23 0.75
CA SER A 196 23.95 0.92 0.12
C SER A 196 24.05 -0.40 -0.62
N ASP A 197 25.07 -0.57 -1.47
CA ASP A 197 25.34 -1.84 -2.16
C ASP A 197 25.41 -3.00 -1.14
N TYR A 198 26.15 -2.80 -0.03
CA TYR A 198 26.25 -3.79 1.03
C TYR A 198 24.88 -4.17 1.62
N THR A 199 24.08 -3.17 1.96
CA THR A 199 22.75 -3.37 2.57
C THR A 199 21.80 -4.05 1.59
N ASP A 200 21.76 -3.60 0.33
CA ASP A 200 20.86 -4.09 -0.71
C ASP A 200 21.11 -5.58 -0.97
N PHE A 201 22.38 -5.98 -1.09
CA PHE A 201 22.73 -7.38 -1.30
C PHE A 201 22.57 -8.23 -0.04
N LEU A 202 23.00 -7.78 1.16
CA LEU A 202 22.79 -8.57 2.37
C LEU A 202 21.31 -8.77 2.70
N GLY A 203 20.46 -7.80 2.39
CA GLY A 203 19.02 -7.85 2.58
C GLY A 203 18.32 -8.93 1.74
N LEU A 204 18.97 -9.43 0.68
CA LEU A 204 18.44 -10.55 -0.10
C LEU A 204 18.26 -11.83 0.74
N ARG A 205 19.03 -11.99 1.83
CA ARG A 205 18.93 -13.14 2.73
C ARG A 205 17.57 -13.20 3.43
N GLU A 206 17.01 -12.06 3.81
CA GLU A 206 15.67 -11.99 4.39
C GLU A 206 14.61 -12.53 3.40
N GLN A 207 14.74 -12.17 2.12
CA GLN A 207 13.82 -12.65 1.08
C GLN A 207 13.97 -14.16 0.86
N LEU A 208 15.21 -14.65 0.80
CA LEU A 208 15.49 -16.08 0.67
C LEU A 208 14.96 -16.88 1.86
N MET A 209 15.00 -16.33 3.08
CA MET A 209 14.36 -16.95 4.25
C MET A 209 12.86 -17.13 4.05
N LYS A 210 12.16 -16.13 3.52
CA LYS A 210 10.71 -16.23 3.22
C LYS A 210 10.42 -17.29 2.15
N PHE A 211 11.31 -17.46 1.17
CA PHE A 211 11.15 -18.47 0.13
C PHE A 211 11.48 -19.88 0.63
N LYS A 212 12.44 -20.04 1.53
CA LYS A 212 12.87 -21.36 2.02
C LYS A 212 11.71 -22.25 2.47
N ASP A 213 10.76 -21.66 3.18
CA ASP A 213 9.58 -22.36 3.72
C ASP A 213 8.37 -22.37 2.76
N ALA A 214 8.53 -21.86 1.54
CA ALA A 214 7.48 -21.76 0.52
C ALA A 214 7.85 -22.45 -0.81
N PRO A 215 7.92 -23.81 -0.87
CA PRO A 215 8.25 -24.56 -2.08
C PRO A 215 7.45 -24.20 -3.32
N ALA A 216 6.17 -23.86 -3.16
CA ALA A 216 5.32 -23.44 -4.29
C ALA A 216 5.86 -22.15 -4.95
N ALA A 217 6.40 -21.22 -4.16
CA ALA A 217 6.85 -19.92 -4.67
C ALA A 217 8.19 -20.02 -5.41
N TRP A 218 9.16 -20.77 -4.89
CA TRP A 218 10.47 -20.89 -5.55
C TRP A 218 10.52 -21.93 -6.67
N ARG A 219 9.49 -22.78 -6.79
CA ARG A 219 9.34 -23.73 -7.91
C ARG A 219 8.40 -23.24 -9.02
N SER A 220 7.67 -22.15 -8.84
CA SER A 220 6.66 -21.72 -9.83
C SER A 220 7.26 -21.07 -11.07
N GLY A 221 8.46 -20.47 -10.94
CA GLY A 221 9.05 -19.63 -11.98
C GLY A 221 8.47 -18.21 -12.04
N ASP A 222 7.54 -17.86 -11.15
CA ASP A 222 6.85 -16.55 -11.14
C ASP A 222 7.78 -15.36 -10.83
N LEU A 223 8.95 -15.64 -10.26
CA LEU A 223 9.97 -14.64 -9.95
C LEU A 223 10.92 -14.39 -11.11
N ASN A 224 10.56 -14.80 -12.34
CA ASN A 224 11.44 -14.73 -13.50
C ASN A 224 12.75 -15.52 -13.32
N ILE A 225 12.71 -16.54 -12.45
CA ILE A 225 13.80 -17.48 -12.19
C ILE A 225 13.40 -18.80 -12.83
N PRO A 226 14.27 -19.48 -13.61
CA PRO A 226 13.95 -20.79 -14.16
C PRO A 226 13.43 -21.74 -13.08
N ILE A 227 12.45 -22.58 -13.43
CA ILE A 227 11.94 -23.59 -12.50
C ILE A 227 13.11 -24.46 -12.05
N THR A 228 13.28 -24.57 -10.73
CA THR A 228 14.38 -25.30 -10.09
C THR A 228 13.86 -26.53 -9.35
N THR A 229 14.73 -27.53 -9.17
CA THR A 229 14.37 -28.78 -8.50
C THR A 229 14.70 -28.77 -7.01
N ASN A 230 15.70 -27.98 -6.63
CA ASN A 230 16.18 -27.80 -5.26
C ASN A 230 16.32 -26.31 -4.93
N PHE A 231 16.35 -26.02 -3.63
CA PHE A 231 16.33 -24.65 -3.14
C PHE A 231 17.68 -23.94 -3.37
N GLU A 232 18.78 -24.67 -3.41
CA GLU A 232 20.11 -24.15 -3.68
C GLU A 232 20.24 -23.61 -5.11
N GLU A 233 19.71 -24.33 -6.11
CA GLU A 233 19.58 -23.84 -7.50
C GLU A 233 18.73 -22.57 -7.54
N PHE A 234 17.63 -22.52 -6.78
CA PHE A 234 16.79 -21.32 -6.70
C PHE A 234 17.56 -20.14 -6.10
N VAL A 235 18.32 -20.35 -5.03
CA VAL A 235 19.13 -19.30 -4.38
C VAL A 235 20.11 -18.69 -5.39
N ASP A 236 20.79 -19.51 -6.19
CA ASP A 236 21.72 -19.02 -7.21
C ASP A 236 21.00 -18.22 -8.30
N GLY A 237 19.89 -18.76 -8.83
CA GLY A 237 19.07 -18.06 -9.83
C GLY A 237 18.44 -16.77 -9.29
N PHE A 238 18.08 -16.74 -8.01
CA PHE A 238 17.55 -15.56 -7.32
C PHE A 238 18.62 -14.47 -7.18
N ILE A 239 19.85 -14.84 -6.79
CA ILE A 239 20.97 -13.89 -6.71
C ILE A 239 21.28 -13.33 -8.10
N ASP A 240 21.40 -14.19 -9.13
CA ASP A 240 21.65 -13.74 -10.52
C ASP A 240 20.56 -12.77 -10.99
N ARG A 241 19.30 -13.10 -10.69
CA ARG A 241 18.17 -12.24 -10.99
C ARG A 241 18.30 -10.86 -10.33
N LYS A 242 18.66 -10.82 -9.05
CA LYS A 242 18.76 -9.57 -8.27
C LYS A 242 19.96 -8.72 -8.68
N ILE A 243 21.08 -9.35 -9.02
CA ILE A 243 22.23 -8.66 -9.62
C ILE A 243 21.80 -7.96 -10.91
N TRP A 244 21.16 -8.68 -11.82
CA TRP A 244 20.68 -8.09 -13.08
C TRP A 244 19.68 -6.94 -12.86
N GLU A 245 18.73 -7.07 -11.92
CA GLU A 245 17.77 -6.00 -11.60
C GLU A 245 18.48 -4.75 -11.08
N LEU A 246 19.45 -4.88 -10.17
CA LEU A 246 20.20 -3.76 -9.60
C LEU A 246 21.11 -3.10 -10.64
N ASP A 247 21.80 -3.88 -11.46
CA ASP A 247 22.65 -3.35 -12.53
C ASP A 247 21.82 -2.60 -13.57
N THR A 248 20.64 -3.12 -13.93
CA THR A 248 19.69 -2.45 -14.84
C THR A 248 19.21 -1.12 -14.25
N ILE A 249 18.88 -1.07 -12.95
CA ILE A 249 18.50 0.19 -12.28
C ILE A 249 19.64 1.21 -12.34
N LYS A 250 20.88 0.77 -12.08
CA LYS A 250 22.07 1.63 -12.15
C LYS A 250 22.33 2.13 -13.57
N GLU A 251 22.22 1.28 -14.58
CA GLU A 251 22.36 1.62 -16.00
C GLU A 251 21.36 2.71 -16.39
N VAL A 252 20.06 2.48 -16.13
CA VAL A 252 19.00 3.46 -16.44
C VAL A 252 19.21 4.77 -15.68
N SER A 253 19.65 4.72 -14.43
CA SER A 253 19.98 5.92 -13.65
C SER A 253 21.16 6.70 -14.23
N ASN A 254 22.19 6.00 -14.74
CA ASN A 254 23.36 6.64 -15.35
C ASN A 254 23.04 7.24 -16.72
N GLU A 255 22.12 6.64 -17.46
CA GLU A 255 21.62 7.18 -18.74
C GLU A 255 20.72 8.40 -18.56
N ASN A 256 20.11 8.56 -17.39
CA ASN A 256 19.15 9.62 -17.08
C ASN A 256 19.55 10.42 -15.83
N PRO A 257 20.76 11.02 -15.79
CA PRO A 257 21.29 11.66 -14.58
C PRO A 257 20.47 12.90 -14.15
N ASP A 258 19.81 13.56 -15.10
CA ASP A 258 19.02 14.78 -14.84
C ASP A 258 17.56 14.50 -14.46
N ALA A 259 17.13 13.23 -14.46
CA ALA A 259 15.76 12.87 -14.18
C ALA A 259 15.48 12.91 -12.67
N SER A 260 14.42 13.61 -12.28
CA SER A 260 14.03 13.74 -10.86
C SER A 260 13.59 12.42 -10.22
N VAL A 261 13.21 11.44 -11.03
CA VAL A 261 12.84 10.08 -10.60
C VAL A 261 13.38 9.12 -11.65
N VAL A 262 14.15 8.14 -11.20
CA VAL A 262 14.55 7.00 -12.03
C VAL A 262 14.20 5.71 -11.30
N SER A 263 13.46 4.85 -11.97
CA SER A 263 13.10 3.52 -11.50
C SER A 263 13.00 2.57 -12.68
N VAL A 264 12.87 1.28 -12.41
CA VAL A 264 12.71 0.25 -13.43
C VAL A 264 11.59 -0.68 -13.01
N PHE A 265 10.66 -0.93 -13.93
CA PHE A 265 9.65 -1.97 -13.76
C PHE A 265 10.09 -3.25 -14.45
N PHE A 266 10.05 -4.36 -13.71
CA PHE A 266 10.40 -5.69 -14.19
C PHE A 266 9.14 -6.55 -14.33
N PRO A 267 8.64 -6.81 -15.55
CA PRO A 267 7.44 -7.58 -15.75
C PRO A 267 7.61 -9.04 -15.26
N PRO A 268 6.70 -9.57 -14.41
CA PRO A 268 6.86 -10.90 -13.81
C PRO A 268 6.78 -12.08 -14.79
N SER A 269 6.30 -11.86 -16.02
CA SER A 269 6.22 -12.89 -17.06
C SER A 269 7.28 -12.74 -18.17
N HIS A 270 8.20 -11.78 -18.05
CA HIS A 270 9.23 -11.52 -19.06
C HIS A 270 10.59 -11.29 -18.38
N PRO A 271 11.36 -12.37 -18.09
CA PRO A 271 12.59 -12.28 -17.30
C PRO A 271 13.60 -11.32 -17.90
N ASN A 272 13.73 -11.27 -19.22
CA ASN A 272 14.76 -10.45 -19.87
C ASN A 272 14.26 -9.06 -20.28
N LYS A 273 13.14 -8.61 -19.70
CA LYS A 273 12.51 -7.35 -20.06
C LYS A 273 12.45 -6.43 -18.87
N TYR A 274 12.64 -5.15 -19.14
CA TYR A 274 12.43 -4.10 -18.17
C TYR A 274 11.85 -2.87 -18.88
N LEU A 275 11.19 -2.02 -18.10
CA LEU A 275 10.61 -0.77 -18.56
C LEU A 275 11.16 0.37 -17.69
N PRO A 276 12.04 1.23 -18.22
CA PRO A 276 12.61 2.33 -17.47
C PRO A 276 11.53 3.39 -17.18
N VAL A 277 11.39 3.79 -15.93
CA VAL A 277 10.48 4.84 -15.49
C VAL A 277 11.32 6.08 -15.18
N VAL A 278 11.24 7.07 -16.06
CA VAL A 278 12.04 8.30 -15.97
C VAL A 278 11.14 9.52 -15.82
N GLY A 279 11.42 10.37 -14.83
CA GLY A 279 10.69 11.62 -14.57
C GLY A 279 9.20 11.39 -14.28
N LYS A 280 8.33 11.94 -15.13
CA LYS A 280 6.86 11.84 -15.02
C LYS A 280 6.27 10.82 -15.99
N MET A 281 7.03 9.79 -16.35
CA MET A 281 6.55 8.72 -17.22
C MET A 281 5.64 7.74 -16.49
N THR A 282 4.58 7.29 -17.17
CA THR A 282 3.68 6.23 -16.72
C THR A 282 3.41 5.24 -17.85
N TYR A 283 3.75 3.97 -17.61
CA TYR A 283 3.34 2.86 -18.47
C TYR A 283 1.90 2.45 -18.19
N VAL A 284 1.13 2.22 -19.24
CA VAL A 284 -0.31 1.92 -19.16
C VAL A 284 -0.63 0.65 -19.95
N ARG A 285 -1.13 -0.36 -19.23
CA ARG A 285 -1.69 -1.58 -19.83
C ARG A 285 -3.19 -1.61 -19.65
N GLN A 286 -3.92 -1.64 -20.77
CA GLN A 286 -5.36 -1.83 -20.77
C GLN A 286 -5.67 -3.32 -20.87
N LYS A 287 -6.44 -3.85 -19.91
CA LYS A 287 -6.97 -5.22 -19.96
C LYS A 287 -8.22 -5.26 -20.86
N PRO A 288 -8.51 -6.42 -21.49
CA PRO A 288 -9.74 -6.60 -22.25
C PRO A 288 -11.03 -6.32 -21.46
N SER A 289 -10.98 -6.48 -20.12
CA SER A 289 -12.10 -6.16 -19.22
C SER A 289 -12.34 -4.66 -19.00
N GLY A 290 -11.52 -3.79 -19.60
CA GLY A 290 -11.52 -2.35 -19.33
C GLY A 290 -10.79 -1.96 -18.06
N ALA A 291 -10.24 -2.91 -17.29
CA ALA A 291 -9.34 -2.57 -16.19
C ALA A 291 -8.04 -1.99 -16.74
N MET A 292 -7.48 -1.00 -16.05
CA MET A 292 -6.22 -0.36 -16.43
C MET A 292 -5.17 -0.57 -15.34
N MET A 293 -4.00 -1.04 -15.72
CA MET A 293 -2.82 -1.12 -14.85
C MET A 293 -1.83 -0.03 -15.25
N THR A 294 -1.23 0.59 -14.25
CA THR A 294 -0.31 1.72 -14.43
C THR A 294 0.97 1.50 -13.62
N TRP A 295 2.13 1.79 -14.20
CA TRP A 295 3.43 1.74 -13.53
C TRP A 295 4.20 3.03 -13.78
N GLY A 296 4.82 3.60 -12.75
CA GLY A 296 5.55 4.86 -12.82
C GLY A 296 4.84 5.99 -12.09
N ALA A 297 4.79 7.19 -12.67
CA ALA A 297 4.16 8.34 -12.04
C ALA A 297 2.68 8.05 -11.70
N MET A 298 2.27 8.42 -10.49
CA MET A 298 0.92 8.15 -10.01
C MET A 298 -0.09 9.04 -10.74
N LEU A 299 -1.10 8.40 -11.34
CA LEU A 299 -2.23 9.10 -11.95
C LEU A 299 -3.36 9.28 -10.95
N THR A 300 -4.00 10.45 -10.94
CA THR A 300 -5.23 10.68 -10.17
C THR A 300 -6.38 9.81 -10.72
N SER A 301 -7.44 9.61 -9.91
CA SER A 301 -8.62 8.87 -10.36
C SER A 301 -9.27 9.50 -11.59
N GLU A 302 -9.29 10.84 -11.66
CA GLU A 302 -9.81 11.57 -12.83
C GLU A 302 -8.92 11.36 -14.06
N GLN A 303 -7.60 11.45 -13.91
CA GLN A 303 -6.67 11.21 -15.02
C GLN A 303 -6.80 9.77 -15.52
N ARG A 304 -6.90 8.79 -14.63
CA ARG A 304 -7.13 7.37 -15.02
C ARG A 304 -8.45 7.20 -15.76
N HIS A 305 -9.51 7.83 -15.29
CA HIS A 305 -10.82 7.78 -15.94
C HIS A 305 -10.78 8.43 -17.34
N ASN A 306 -10.23 9.64 -17.45
CA ASN A 306 -10.12 10.36 -18.71
C ASN A 306 -9.21 9.61 -19.71
N LEU A 307 -8.12 9.01 -19.23
CA LEU A 307 -7.23 8.22 -20.07
C LEU A 307 -7.95 6.97 -20.62
N LEU A 308 -8.61 6.21 -19.74
CA LEU A 308 -9.28 4.97 -20.10
C LEU A 308 -10.51 5.18 -20.99
N TYR A 309 -11.41 6.09 -20.63
CA TYR A 309 -12.72 6.23 -21.28
C TYR A 309 -12.78 7.33 -22.34
N LYS A 310 -11.83 8.28 -22.32
CA LYS A 310 -11.82 9.41 -23.27
C LYS A 310 -10.53 9.50 -24.09
N ALA A 311 -9.55 8.64 -23.83
CA ALA A 311 -8.22 8.72 -24.42
C ALA A 311 -7.59 10.12 -24.27
N ILE A 312 -7.79 10.78 -23.13
CA ILE A 312 -7.16 12.07 -22.82
C ILE A 312 -5.95 11.83 -21.93
N GLU A 313 -4.76 12.25 -22.41
CA GLU A 313 -3.52 12.17 -21.63
C GLU A 313 -3.39 13.32 -20.63
N PRO A 314 -2.91 13.04 -19.40
CA PRO A 314 -2.67 14.07 -18.41
C PRO A 314 -1.51 14.98 -18.82
N GLU A 315 -1.71 16.30 -18.67
CA GLU A 315 -0.67 17.29 -18.97
C GLU A 315 0.58 17.08 -18.10
N GLY A 316 1.76 17.20 -18.72
CA GLY A 316 3.04 17.08 -18.05
C GLY A 316 3.42 15.67 -17.58
N THR A 317 2.67 14.64 -18.00
CA THR A 317 2.96 13.23 -17.72
C THR A 317 3.08 12.50 -19.05
N GLU A 318 4.18 11.77 -19.25
CA GLU A 318 4.39 10.98 -20.46
C GLU A 318 3.67 9.64 -20.31
N ILE A 319 2.69 9.36 -21.16
CA ILE A 319 1.96 8.08 -21.13
C ILE A 319 2.51 7.15 -22.20
N VAL A 320 3.01 6.00 -21.79
CA VAL A 320 3.51 4.94 -22.67
C VAL A 320 2.57 3.74 -22.61
N PHE A 321 1.87 3.44 -23.71
CA PHE A 321 0.97 2.30 -23.74
C PHE A 321 1.73 1.01 -24.00
N ILE A 322 1.37 -0.06 -23.29
CA ILE A 322 1.98 -1.38 -23.43
C ILE A 322 0.93 -2.48 -23.58
N ASP A 323 1.27 -3.52 -24.34
CA ASP A 323 0.42 -4.69 -24.56
C ASP A 323 0.50 -5.72 -23.41
N SER A 324 -0.10 -6.90 -23.62
CA SER A 324 -0.07 -7.99 -22.65
C SER A 324 1.31 -8.58 -22.40
N ASP A 325 2.19 -8.47 -23.39
CA ASP A 325 3.57 -8.94 -23.39
C ASP A 325 4.55 -7.79 -23.05
N TYR A 326 4.01 -6.69 -22.55
CA TYR A 326 4.70 -5.48 -22.13
C TYR A 326 5.45 -4.76 -23.27
N ASN A 327 5.14 -5.02 -24.54
CA ASN A 327 5.72 -4.30 -25.67
C ASN A 327 5.10 -2.91 -25.76
N ILE A 328 5.93 -1.91 -26.07
CA ILE A 328 5.46 -0.54 -26.27
C ILE A 328 4.61 -0.52 -27.54
N LEU A 329 3.39 -0.02 -27.39
CA LEU A 329 2.46 0.17 -28.50
C LEU A 329 2.83 1.47 -29.23
N SER A 330 3.00 1.39 -30.55
CA SER A 330 3.23 2.56 -31.40
C SER A 330 1.99 3.45 -31.53
N GLU A 331 0.81 2.86 -31.34
CA GLU A 331 -0.47 3.55 -31.44
C GLU A 331 -1.22 3.48 -30.10
N LYS A 332 -1.86 4.59 -29.76
CA LYS A 332 -2.71 4.69 -28.59
C LYS A 332 -3.92 3.74 -28.70
N PRO A 333 -4.22 2.93 -27.68
CA PRO A 333 -5.44 2.15 -27.63
C PRO A 333 -6.68 3.03 -27.76
N LYS A 334 -7.71 2.51 -28.43
CA LYS A 334 -9.01 3.19 -28.50
C LYS A 334 -9.60 3.33 -27.09
N PRO A 335 -10.34 4.43 -26.80
CA PRO A 335 -11.03 4.56 -25.54
C PRO A 335 -11.87 3.31 -25.24
N PHE A 336 -11.86 2.87 -23.99
CA PHE A 336 -12.68 1.76 -23.56
C PHE A 336 -14.16 2.13 -23.65
N ASP A 337 -14.89 1.42 -24.52
CA ASP A 337 -16.34 1.56 -24.63
C ASP A 337 -17.01 0.57 -23.68
N ARG A 338 -17.50 1.11 -22.56
CA ARG A 338 -18.15 0.32 -21.51
C ARG A 338 -19.44 -0.30 -21.99
N ASP A 339 -20.20 0.39 -22.83
CA ASP A 339 -21.51 -0.07 -23.28
C ASP A 339 -21.32 -1.18 -24.29
N LYS A 340 -20.39 -1.00 -25.25
CA LYS A 340 -19.99 -2.08 -26.16
C LYS A 340 -19.43 -3.30 -25.42
N TRP A 341 -18.56 -3.10 -24.44
CA TRP A 341 -18.04 -4.23 -23.64
C TRP A 341 -19.17 -4.94 -22.89
N ARG A 342 -20.14 -4.21 -22.35
CA ARG A 342 -21.33 -4.80 -21.73
C ARG A 342 -22.21 -5.53 -22.75
N GLU A 343 -22.41 -5.01 -23.94
CA GLU A 343 -23.14 -5.71 -24.99
C GLU A 343 -22.43 -7.02 -25.38
N GLU A 344 -21.10 -7.01 -25.46
CA GLU A 344 -20.29 -8.19 -25.84
C GLU A 344 -20.08 -9.20 -24.69
N ASN A 345 -20.17 -8.77 -23.43
CA ASN A 345 -19.79 -9.56 -22.25
C ASN A 345 -20.87 -9.62 -21.15
N SER A 346 -22.06 -9.05 -21.34
CA SER A 346 -23.15 -9.19 -20.37
C SER A 346 -23.76 -10.59 -20.46
N TYR A 347 -23.91 -11.22 -19.29
CA TYR A 347 -24.67 -12.46 -19.11
C TYR A 347 -26.17 -12.32 -19.41
N ASP A 348 -26.67 -11.10 -19.66
CA ASP A 348 -28.07 -10.92 -20.06
C ASP A 348 -28.31 -11.42 -21.50
N ILE A 349 -27.27 -11.44 -22.33
CA ILE A 349 -27.26 -12.08 -23.65
C ILE A 349 -26.62 -13.47 -23.53
N VAL A 350 -27.11 -14.28 -22.60
CA VAL A 350 -27.00 -15.73 -22.74
C VAL A 350 -27.89 -16.10 -23.93
N PRO A 351 -27.35 -16.62 -25.06
CA PRO A 351 -28.15 -17.08 -26.19
C PRO A 351 -29.33 -17.92 -25.70
N GLU A 352 -30.50 -17.79 -26.30
CA GLU A 352 -31.75 -18.37 -25.78
C GLU A 352 -31.64 -19.90 -25.53
N GLY A 353 -30.73 -20.60 -26.22
CA GLY A 353 -30.41 -22.02 -26.01
C GLY A 353 -29.48 -22.36 -24.84
N LEU A 354 -28.95 -21.35 -24.13
CA LEU A 354 -28.07 -21.48 -22.97
C LEU A 354 -28.76 -21.13 -21.64
N ARG A 355 -30.06 -20.86 -21.65
CA ARG A 355 -30.88 -20.78 -20.43
C ARG A 355 -31.53 -22.15 -20.23
N ALA A 356 -31.39 -22.74 -19.05
CA ALA A 356 -32.16 -23.92 -18.72
C ALA A 356 -33.67 -23.58 -18.74
N PRO A 357 -34.58 -24.54 -19.00
CA PRO A 357 -36.02 -24.27 -19.10
C PRO A 357 -36.65 -23.62 -17.86
N ASN A 358 -36.00 -23.75 -16.70
CA ASN A 358 -36.37 -23.16 -15.42
C ASN A 358 -35.80 -21.74 -15.19
N GLY A 359 -35.06 -21.19 -16.14
CA GLY A 359 -34.51 -19.83 -16.08
C GLY A 359 -33.17 -19.70 -15.35
N THR A 360 -32.57 -20.79 -14.84
CA THR A 360 -31.23 -20.70 -14.23
C THR A 360 -30.13 -20.55 -15.29
N ILE A 361 -29.15 -19.69 -15.00
CA ILE A 361 -27.95 -19.49 -15.81
C ILE A 361 -27.12 -20.76 -15.73
N VAL A 362 -26.74 -21.30 -16.89
CA VAL A 362 -25.91 -22.50 -16.97
C VAL A 362 -24.46 -22.12 -16.62
N THR A 363 -23.75 -22.97 -15.87
CA THR A 363 -22.44 -22.64 -15.30
C THR A 363 -21.41 -22.20 -16.37
N PRO A 364 -20.39 -21.40 -16.02
CA PRO A 364 -19.36 -20.93 -16.96
C PRO A 364 -18.73 -22.04 -17.80
N GLU A 365 -18.59 -23.25 -17.25
CA GLU A 365 -18.00 -24.40 -17.94
C GLU A 365 -18.86 -24.91 -19.11
N ARG A 366 -20.19 -24.79 -19.02
CA ARG A 366 -21.11 -25.18 -20.11
C ARG A 366 -21.28 -24.09 -21.17
N TYR A 367 -20.98 -22.84 -20.82
CA TYR A 367 -20.87 -21.73 -21.77
C TYR A 367 -19.65 -21.92 -22.70
N GLU A 368 -18.52 -22.37 -22.16
CA GLU A 368 -17.32 -22.75 -22.93
C GLU A 368 -17.59 -23.95 -23.87
N GLU A 369 -18.33 -24.98 -23.39
CA GLU A 369 -18.74 -26.13 -24.20
C GLU A 369 -19.61 -25.71 -25.41
N ILE A 370 -20.53 -24.76 -25.22
CA ILE A 370 -21.44 -24.29 -26.28
C ILE A 370 -20.76 -23.32 -27.26
N LYS A 371 -19.65 -22.68 -26.87
CA LYS A 371 -18.78 -21.93 -27.81
C LYS A 371 -17.85 -22.82 -28.64
N GLY A 372 -17.84 -24.13 -28.42
CA GLY A 372 -17.05 -25.08 -29.22
C GLY A 372 -15.55 -25.04 -28.91
N ALA A 373 -15.14 -24.54 -27.75
CA ALA A 373 -13.77 -24.68 -27.28
C ALA A 373 -13.52 -26.15 -26.89
N PRO A 374 -12.45 -26.80 -27.37
CA PRO A 374 -12.16 -28.18 -27.02
C PRO A 374 -11.75 -28.25 -25.54
N MET A 375 -12.66 -28.73 -24.70
CA MET A 375 -12.37 -29.08 -23.31
C MET A 375 -11.38 -30.26 -23.30
N SER A 376 -10.36 -30.21 -22.43
CA SER A 376 -9.45 -31.35 -22.27
C SER A 376 -10.22 -32.55 -21.67
N ALA A 377 -9.78 -33.76 -22.00
CA ALA A 377 -10.42 -34.98 -21.52
C ALA A 377 -10.46 -35.06 -19.98
N GLU A 378 -9.44 -34.54 -19.29
CA GLU A 378 -9.38 -34.50 -17.81
C GLU A 378 -10.48 -33.62 -17.20
N ILE A 379 -10.77 -32.46 -17.79
CA ILE A 379 -11.84 -31.58 -17.30
C ILE A 379 -13.21 -32.24 -17.54
N ARG A 380 -13.35 -32.96 -18.65
CA ARG A 380 -14.57 -33.69 -18.99
C ARG A 380 -14.84 -34.86 -18.03
N GLU A 381 -13.79 -35.60 -17.67
CA GLU A 381 -13.87 -36.71 -16.72
C GLU A 381 -14.18 -36.23 -15.29
N GLN A 382 -13.56 -35.13 -14.84
CA GLN A 382 -13.89 -34.49 -13.57
C GLN A 382 -15.35 -34.02 -13.51
N TYR A 383 -15.89 -33.51 -14.62
CA TYR A 383 -17.29 -33.03 -14.69
C TYR A 383 -18.29 -34.18 -14.67
N ASP A 384 -18.04 -35.26 -15.42
CA ASP A 384 -18.89 -36.45 -15.44
C ASP A 384 -18.89 -37.16 -14.07
N GLU A 385 -17.80 -37.08 -13.31
CA GLU A 385 -17.72 -37.55 -11.92
C GLU A 385 -18.53 -36.64 -10.95
N TYR A 386 -18.54 -35.32 -11.19
CA TYR A 386 -19.24 -34.32 -10.37
C TYR A 386 -20.76 -34.27 -10.60
N VAL A 387 -21.23 -34.56 -11.82
CA VAL A 387 -22.66 -34.53 -12.18
C VAL A 387 -23.35 -35.87 -11.92
N SER A 388 -22.60 -36.98 -11.86
CA SER A 388 -23.14 -38.33 -11.59
C SER A 388 -23.20 -38.71 -10.12
N THR A 389 -22.64 -37.89 -9.22
CA THR A 389 -22.74 -38.09 -7.78
C THR A 389 -23.42 -36.88 -7.15
N GLU A 390 -24.60 -37.08 -6.52
CA GLU A 390 -25.07 -36.16 -5.48
C GLU A 390 -24.04 -36.21 -4.34
N SER A 391 -22.96 -35.45 -4.50
CA SER A 391 -21.84 -35.49 -3.58
C SER A 391 -22.18 -34.73 -2.30
N PRO A 392 -21.70 -35.21 -1.13
CA PRO A 392 -21.98 -34.60 0.15
C PRO A 392 -21.36 -33.20 0.17
N ILE A 393 -22.07 -32.26 0.80
CA ILE A 393 -21.61 -30.88 1.05
C ILE A 393 -20.17 -30.94 1.58
N ASP A 394 -19.21 -30.46 0.77
CA ASP A 394 -17.83 -30.24 1.17
C ASP A 394 -17.83 -29.24 2.35
N PRO A 395 -17.47 -29.67 3.57
CA PRO A 395 -17.47 -28.79 4.74
C PRO A 395 -16.55 -27.57 4.57
N ASP A 396 -15.54 -27.65 3.70
CA ASP A 396 -14.64 -26.53 3.40
C ASP A 396 -15.25 -25.53 2.43
N ALA A 397 -16.28 -25.89 1.66
CA ALA A 397 -17.03 -24.95 0.83
C ALA A 397 -17.91 -24.03 1.69
N ALA A 398 -18.63 -24.59 2.65
CA ALA A 398 -19.42 -23.82 3.63
C ALA A 398 -18.53 -22.93 4.51
N LEU A 399 -17.34 -23.41 4.89
CA LEU A 399 -16.36 -22.62 5.65
C LEU A 399 -15.82 -21.43 4.84
N ARG A 400 -15.56 -21.64 3.54
CA ARG A 400 -15.10 -20.57 2.62
C ARG A 400 -16.18 -19.53 2.36
N GLU A 401 -17.45 -19.94 2.24
CA GLU A 401 -18.57 -19.02 2.07
C GLU A 401 -18.82 -18.21 3.34
N ALA A 402 -18.82 -18.85 4.51
CA ALA A 402 -18.90 -18.17 5.81
C ALA A 402 -17.72 -17.19 6.03
N ALA A 403 -16.51 -17.55 5.60
CA ALA A 403 -15.35 -16.66 5.65
C ALA A 403 -15.49 -15.45 4.72
N ARG A 404 -16.09 -15.62 3.54
CA ARG A 404 -16.39 -14.52 2.62
C ARG A 404 -17.47 -13.59 3.15
N GLU A 405 -18.53 -14.14 3.73
CA GLU A 405 -19.59 -13.34 4.38
C GLU A 405 -19.04 -12.56 5.59
N ALA A 406 -18.22 -13.21 6.42
CA ALA A 406 -17.56 -12.54 7.55
C ALA A 406 -16.60 -11.44 7.09
N ALA A 407 -15.84 -11.66 6.01
CA ALA A 407 -14.96 -10.64 5.43
C ALA A 407 -15.74 -9.45 4.85
N SER A 408 -16.87 -9.71 4.17
CA SER A 408 -17.77 -8.66 3.67
C SER A 408 -18.38 -7.85 4.81
N ALA A 409 -18.88 -8.51 5.85
CA ALA A 409 -19.44 -7.84 7.03
C ALA A 409 -18.39 -7.00 7.78
N ALA A 410 -17.16 -7.50 7.91
CA ALA A 410 -16.04 -6.74 8.48
C ALA A 410 -15.68 -5.51 7.64
N GLN A 411 -15.71 -5.62 6.31
CA GLN A 411 -15.44 -4.50 5.40
C GLN A 411 -16.54 -3.41 5.50
N GLU A 412 -17.81 -3.80 5.59
CA GLU A 412 -18.92 -2.86 5.78
C GLU A 412 -18.86 -2.18 7.15
N ALA A 413 -18.52 -2.92 8.22
CA ALA A 413 -18.31 -2.36 9.55
C ALA A 413 -17.16 -1.34 9.56
N ALA A 414 -16.02 -1.69 8.95
CA ALA A 414 -14.87 -0.78 8.83
C ALA A 414 -15.21 0.49 8.02
N LYS A 415 -16.00 0.36 6.95
CA LYS A 415 -16.48 1.51 6.17
C LYS A 415 -17.39 2.42 7.01
N ALA A 416 -18.31 1.84 7.78
CA ALA A 416 -19.20 2.61 8.67
C ALA A 416 -18.43 3.31 9.80
N GLU A 417 -17.41 2.68 10.37
CA GLU A 417 -16.53 3.31 11.37
C GLU A 417 -15.70 4.44 10.77
N PHE A 418 -15.18 4.25 9.56
CA PHE A 418 -14.41 5.28 8.86
C PHE A 418 -15.28 6.50 8.50
N GLU A 419 -16.53 6.29 8.07
CA GLU A 419 -17.49 7.37 7.85
C GLU A 419 -17.82 8.12 9.15
N LYS A 420 -17.98 7.41 10.28
CA LYS A 420 -18.14 8.04 11.61
C LYS A 420 -16.91 8.87 11.99
N PHE A 421 -15.71 8.35 11.75
CA PHE A 421 -14.46 9.06 12.00
C PHE A 421 -14.35 10.34 11.14
N GLN A 422 -14.64 10.26 9.84
CA GLN A 422 -14.66 11.44 8.96
C GLN A 422 -15.66 12.49 9.41
N ASN A 423 -16.86 12.08 9.82
CA ASN A 423 -17.87 13.00 10.35
C ASN A 423 -17.42 13.65 11.66
N ASN A 424 -16.77 12.90 12.56
CA ASN A 424 -16.20 13.46 13.80
C ASN A 424 -15.08 14.47 13.51
N MET A 425 -14.22 14.18 12.54
CA MET A 425 -13.15 15.10 12.12
C MET A 425 -13.71 16.38 11.49
N ARG A 426 -14.78 16.27 10.69
CA ARG A 426 -15.50 17.44 10.16
C ARG A 426 -16.12 18.28 11.27
N ASN A 427 -16.76 17.64 12.24
CA ASN A 427 -17.34 18.33 13.41
C ASN A 427 -16.26 19.02 14.25
N LEU A 428 -15.09 18.39 14.43
CA LEU A 428 -13.95 19.00 15.13
C LEU A 428 -13.41 20.23 14.39
N ALA A 429 -13.30 20.17 13.06
CA ALA A 429 -12.88 21.31 12.24
C ALA A 429 -13.90 22.46 12.30
N GLU A 430 -15.20 22.13 12.31
CA GLU A 430 -16.28 23.12 12.50
C GLU A 430 -16.20 23.76 13.89
N PHE A 431 -16.03 22.96 14.96
CA PHE A 431 -15.89 23.47 16.33
C PHE A 431 -14.66 24.36 16.51
N ALA A 432 -13.55 24.09 15.83
CA ALA A 432 -12.35 24.93 15.89
C ALA A 432 -12.58 26.37 15.39
N THR A 433 -13.65 26.60 14.61
CA THR A 433 -14.02 27.93 14.06
C THR A 433 -15.16 28.62 14.82
N MET A 434 -15.79 27.91 15.77
CA MET A 434 -16.92 28.40 16.55
C MET A 434 -16.48 29.04 17.86
N SER A 435 -17.28 29.97 18.38
CA SER A 435 -17.11 30.45 19.75
C SER A 435 -17.60 29.42 20.78
N ASP A 436 -17.12 29.49 22.02
CA ASP A 436 -17.49 28.53 23.09
C ASP A 436 -19.00 28.41 23.29
N ALA A 437 -19.76 29.50 23.18
CA ALA A 437 -21.21 29.50 23.30
C ALA A 437 -21.92 28.82 22.11
N GLU A 438 -21.33 28.88 20.91
CA GLU A 438 -21.84 28.19 19.73
C GLU A 438 -21.54 26.69 19.79
N ILE A 439 -20.37 26.32 20.31
CA ILE A 439 -19.98 24.92 20.57
C ILE A 439 -20.94 24.30 21.58
N GLU A 440 -21.22 24.98 22.69
CA GLU A 440 -22.14 24.49 23.72
C GLU A 440 -23.54 24.22 23.15
N LYS A 441 -24.06 25.14 22.33
CA LYS A 441 -25.38 25.00 21.68
C LYS A 441 -25.40 23.91 20.60
N ALA A 442 -24.30 23.73 19.87
CA ALA A 442 -24.16 22.68 18.86
C ALA A 442 -24.10 21.29 19.52
N LEU A 443 -23.31 21.14 20.58
CA LEU A 443 -23.23 19.92 21.39
C LEU A 443 -24.57 19.61 22.06
N GLU A 444 -25.26 20.60 22.63
CA GLU A 444 -26.60 20.39 23.23
C GLU A 444 -27.60 19.88 22.18
N ARG A 445 -27.58 20.43 20.96
CA ARG A 445 -28.45 19.97 19.87
C ARG A 445 -28.11 18.55 19.41
N GLN A 446 -26.82 18.20 19.33
CA GLN A 446 -26.38 16.85 18.99
C GLN A 446 -26.77 15.85 20.09
N PHE A 447 -26.59 16.23 21.36
CA PHE A 447 -26.96 15.42 22.52
C PHE A 447 -28.47 15.19 22.60
N ARG A 448 -29.28 16.23 22.36
CA ARG A 448 -30.75 16.10 22.29
C ARG A 448 -31.18 15.15 21.17
N ARG A 449 -30.57 15.23 19.98
CA ARG A 449 -30.88 14.32 18.86
C ARG A 449 -30.49 12.86 19.14
N GLN A 450 -29.42 12.65 19.88
CA GLN A 450 -28.85 11.32 20.07
C GLN A 450 -29.40 10.61 21.31
N PHE A 451 -29.84 11.36 22.33
CA PHE A 451 -30.23 10.81 23.64
C PHE A 451 -31.66 11.13 24.09
N LEU A 452 -32.40 12.00 23.38
CA LEU A 452 -33.78 12.33 23.73
C LEU A 452 -34.71 12.13 22.53
N PRO A 453 -35.43 10.99 22.42
CA PRO A 453 -36.49 10.86 21.44
C PRO A 453 -37.66 11.80 21.79
N GLU A 454 -38.25 12.46 20.79
CA GLU A 454 -39.37 13.42 20.95
C GLU A 454 -40.73 12.79 21.36
N HIS A 455 -40.74 11.53 21.79
CA HIS A 455 -41.93 10.86 22.30
C HIS A 455 -41.68 10.27 23.69
N PRO A 456 -42.66 10.33 24.61
CA PRO A 456 -42.56 9.65 25.89
C PRO A 456 -42.48 8.14 25.62
N VAL A 457 -41.27 7.60 25.68
CA VAL A 457 -41.02 6.16 25.59
C VAL A 457 -41.39 5.56 26.95
N GLU A 458 -42.38 4.68 26.95
CA GLU A 458 -42.63 3.76 28.07
C GLU A 458 -41.29 3.05 28.36
N GLN A 459 -40.78 3.19 29.59
CA GLN A 459 -39.41 2.80 29.91
C GLN A 459 -39.17 1.31 29.64
N PHE A 460 -38.18 1.05 28.79
CA PHE A 460 -37.57 -0.26 28.56
C PHE A 460 -37.06 -0.82 29.88
N THR A 461 -37.57 -1.97 30.31
CA THR A 461 -36.86 -2.75 31.33
C THR A 461 -35.98 -3.78 30.64
N PRO A 462 -34.72 -3.98 31.09
CA PRO A 462 -33.81 -4.95 30.50
C PRO A 462 -34.41 -6.35 30.35
N GLU A 463 -35.26 -6.78 31.29
CA GLU A 463 -35.86 -8.11 31.27
C GLU A 463 -36.78 -8.33 30.06
N ARG A 464 -37.55 -7.31 29.65
CA ARG A 464 -38.48 -7.43 28.51
C ARG A 464 -37.74 -7.52 27.17
N LEU A 465 -36.59 -6.87 27.06
CA LEU A 465 -35.73 -6.98 25.89
C LEU A 465 -35.11 -8.37 25.80
N GLU A 466 -34.59 -8.86 26.92
CA GLU A 466 -33.97 -10.18 27.01
C GLU A 466 -34.99 -11.28 26.66
N GLU A 467 -36.23 -11.17 27.15
CA GLU A 467 -37.33 -12.08 26.81
C GLU A 467 -37.69 -12.04 25.31
N ALA A 468 -37.73 -10.85 24.70
CA ALA A 468 -38.00 -10.71 23.28
C ALA A 468 -36.87 -11.25 22.39
N LEU A 469 -35.62 -11.02 22.78
CA LEU A 469 -34.46 -11.58 22.09
C LEU A 469 -34.41 -13.11 22.24
N GLY A 470 -34.70 -13.64 23.44
CA GLY A 470 -34.84 -15.07 23.66
C GLY A 470 -35.91 -15.70 22.76
N THR A 471 -37.06 -15.03 22.62
CA THR A 471 -38.14 -15.46 21.72
C THR A 471 -37.71 -15.46 20.25
N LEU A 472 -36.92 -14.47 19.82
CA LEU A 472 -36.36 -14.39 18.47
C LEU A 472 -35.36 -15.51 18.18
N PHE A 473 -34.45 -15.80 19.13
CA PHE A 473 -33.46 -16.87 18.96
C PHE A 473 -34.08 -18.26 19.00
N GLN A 474 -35.08 -18.48 19.86
CA GLN A 474 -35.70 -19.79 20.03
C GLN A 474 -36.56 -20.22 18.83
N HIS A 475 -37.18 -19.26 18.12
CA HIS A 475 -38.16 -19.55 17.06
C HIS A 475 -37.72 -19.10 15.66
N GLY A 476 -36.52 -18.54 15.52
CA GLY A 476 -36.07 -17.92 14.27
C GLY A 476 -36.66 -16.51 14.09
N PHE A 477 -36.03 -15.70 13.24
CA PHE A 477 -36.31 -14.26 13.20
C PHE A 477 -37.75 -13.92 12.80
N GLU A 478 -38.28 -14.45 11.68
CA GLU A 478 -39.65 -14.13 11.24
C GLU A 478 -40.73 -14.58 12.23
N GLU A 479 -40.69 -15.83 12.67
CA GLU A 479 -41.71 -16.40 13.55
C GLU A 479 -41.55 -15.90 14.99
N GLY A 480 -40.32 -15.71 15.47
CA GLY A 480 -40.03 -15.05 16.74
C GLY A 480 -40.51 -13.60 16.75
N PHE A 481 -40.31 -12.86 15.67
CA PHE A 481 -40.77 -11.47 15.58
C PHE A 481 -42.29 -11.37 15.53
N ARG A 482 -42.96 -12.30 14.85
CA ARG A 482 -44.43 -12.41 14.86
C ARG A 482 -44.97 -12.64 16.27
N ARG A 483 -44.29 -13.45 17.08
CA ARG A 483 -44.65 -13.73 18.48
C ARG A 483 -44.40 -12.52 19.37
N VAL A 484 -43.25 -11.87 19.27
CA VAL A 484 -42.96 -10.62 19.98
C VAL A 484 -43.98 -9.54 19.61
N ARG A 485 -44.38 -9.43 18.34
CA ARG A 485 -45.42 -8.49 17.89
C ARG A 485 -46.80 -8.81 18.45
N ARG A 486 -47.15 -10.09 18.61
CA ARG A 486 -48.41 -10.52 19.22
C ARG A 486 -48.42 -10.24 20.73
N ASP A 487 -47.31 -10.55 21.41
CA ASP A 487 -47.24 -10.58 22.87
C ASP A 487 -46.81 -9.21 23.46
N SER A 488 -46.12 -8.38 22.66
CA SER A 488 -45.73 -7.00 23.01
C SER A 488 -45.59 -6.12 21.75
N PRO A 489 -46.71 -5.62 21.19
CA PRO A 489 -46.73 -4.85 19.93
C PRO A 489 -45.81 -3.62 19.94
N ALA A 490 -45.74 -2.88 21.04
CA ALA A 490 -44.91 -1.70 21.19
C ALA A 490 -43.41 -2.03 21.13
N LEU A 491 -43.00 -3.16 21.73
CA LEU A 491 -41.62 -3.64 21.70
C LEU A 491 -41.25 -4.13 20.29
N ALA A 492 -42.17 -4.82 19.62
CA ALA A 492 -41.95 -5.23 18.24
C ALA A 492 -41.79 -4.02 17.31
N GLU A 493 -42.61 -2.96 17.45
CA GLU A 493 -42.46 -1.76 16.63
C GLU A 493 -41.10 -1.07 16.85
N GLN A 494 -40.59 -1.09 18.08
CA GLN A 494 -39.26 -0.55 18.40
C GLN A 494 -38.13 -1.42 17.85
N LEU A 495 -38.21 -2.75 17.98
CA LEU A 495 -37.27 -3.67 17.37
C LEU A 495 -37.29 -3.54 15.84
N GLU A 496 -38.48 -3.36 15.23
CA GLU A 496 -38.62 -3.14 13.79
C GLU A 496 -37.94 -1.84 13.35
N ARG A 497 -38.06 -0.77 14.14
CA ARG A 497 -37.35 0.49 13.86
C ARG A 497 -35.84 0.32 13.98
N HIS A 498 -35.36 -0.49 14.93
CA HIS A 498 -33.93 -0.72 15.11
C HIS A 498 -33.33 -1.63 14.03
N PHE A 499 -34.01 -2.70 13.65
CA PHE A 499 -33.55 -3.64 12.62
C PHE A 499 -33.87 -3.16 11.19
N GLY A 500 -34.99 -2.49 10.98
CA GLY A 500 -35.46 -2.02 9.67
C GLY A 500 -34.77 -0.75 9.15
N GLN A 501 -33.92 -0.09 9.95
CA GLN A 501 -33.13 1.06 9.48
C GLN A 501 -31.98 0.69 8.53
N GLY A 502 -31.64 -0.61 8.40
CA GLY A 502 -30.63 -1.10 7.44
C GLY A 502 -31.18 -1.51 6.07
N GLN A 503 -32.50 -1.63 5.89
CA GLN A 503 -33.11 -2.12 4.64
C GLN A 503 -34.35 -1.29 4.29
N LYS A 504 -34.16 -0.16 3.60
CA LYS A 504 -35.23 0.41 2.77
C LYS A 504 -34.86 0.21 1.30
N PRO A 505 -35.71 -0.42 0.47
CA PRO A 505 -35.63 -0.26 -0.97
C PRO A 505 -35.95 1.20 -1.33
N PRO A 506 -35.39 1.74 -2.43
CA PRO A 506 -35.64 3.12 -2.82
C PRO A 506 -37.13 3.31 -3.16
N PRO A 507 -37.73 4.46 -2.80
CA PRO A 507 -39.13 4.73 -3.08
C PRO A 507 -39.36 4.90 -4.59
N ASP A 508 -40.51 4.42 -5.01
CA ASP A 508 -41.03 4.33 -6.38
C ASP A 508 -40.61 5.45 -7.35
N MET A 509 -40.35 4.98 -8.57
CA MET A 509 -40.22 5.76 -9.79
C MET A 509 -41.52 6.53 -10.07
N GLN A 510 -41.62 7.75 -9.54
CA GLN A 510 -42.50 8.75 -10.11
C GLN A 510 -41.98 9.13 -11.50
N LYS A 511 -42.87 9.01 -12.49
CA LYS A 511 -42.68 9.36 -13.91
C LYS A 511 -41.84 10.64 -14.09
N LYS A 512 -40.65 10.49 -14.69
CA LYS A 512 -39.91 11.63 -15.24
C LYS A 512 -40.72 12.25 -16.40
N PRO A 513 -40.78 13.58 -16.51
CA PRO A 513 -41.34 14.23 -17.70
C PRO A 513 -40.51 13.86 -18.94
N GLN A 514 -41.19 13.51 -20.02
CA GLN A 514 -40.58 13.26 -21.33
C GLN A 514 -39.79 14.49 -21.77
N ARG A 515 -38.49 14.30 -22.02
CA ARG A 515 -37.64 15.29 -22.67
C ARG A 515 -38.08 15.39 -24.14
N PRO A 516 -38.27 16.59 -24.72
CA PRO A 516 -38.52 16.72 -26.14
C PRO A 516 -37.34 16.13 -26.93
N ALA A 517 -37.66 15.40 -27.99
CA ALA A 517 -36.67 14.79 -28.86
C ALA A 517 -35.72 15.86 -29.43
N PRO A 518 -34.41 15.59 -29.54
CA PRO A 518 -33.49 16.49 -30.20
C PRO A 518 -33.89 16.68 -31.67
N PRO A 519 -33.71 17.89 -32.24
CA PRO A 519 -34.01 18.15 -33.63
C PRO A 519 -33.17 17.23 -34.53
N LYS A 520 -33.80 16.67 -35.57
CA LYS A 520 -33.11 15.90 -36.61
C LYS A 520 -31.95 16.73 -37.16
N PRO A 521 -30.73 16.17 -37.29
CA PRO A 521 -29.65 16.83 -38.00
C PRO A 521 -30.07 17.07 -39.47
N PRO A 522 -29.60 18.17 -40.08
CA PRO A 522 -29.92 18.50 -41.46
C PRO A 522 -29.47 17.36 -42.39
N GLU A 523 -30.38 16.98 -43.28
CA GLU A 523 -30.18 15.98 -44.31
C GLU A 523 -28.97 16.39 -45.17
N ALA A 524 -27.97 15.52 -45.25
CA ALA A 524 -26.77 15.77 -46.04
C ALA A 524 -27.16 15.95 -47.50
N THR A 525 -26.68 17.04 -48.10
CA THR A 525 -26.86 17.35 -49.51
C THR A 525 -26.21 16.23 -50.33
N PRO A 526 -26.91 15.64 -51.33
CA PRO A 526 -26.31 14.64 -52.18
C PRO A 526 -25.13 15.24 -52.99
N PRO A 527 -24.08 14.45 -53.26
CA PRO A 527 -22.92 14.93 -54.00
C PRO A 527 -23.31 15.37 -55.41
N GLU A 528 -22.76 16.51 -55.84
CA GLU A 528 -22.81 16.99 -57.21
C GLU A 528 -22.38 15.89 -58.17
N THR A 529 -23.29 15.51 -59.06
CA THR A 529 -22.98 14.74 -60.26
C THR A 529 -21.95 15.51 -61.07
N GLU A 530 -20.78 14.90 -61.27
CA GLU A 530 -19.82 15.33 -62.29
C GLU A 530 -20.53 15.34 -63.65
N ALA A 531 -20.48 16.50 -64.30
CA ALA A 531 -20.99 16.70 -65.65
C ALA A 531 -20.03 16.09 -66.70
N PRO A 532 -20.56 15.63 -67.84
CA PRO A 532 -19.86 14.80 -68.82
C PRO A 532 -18.75 15.48 -69.63
#